data_AF-C0N222-F1
#
_entry.id   AF-C0N222-F1
#
_cell.length_a   1.000
_cell.length_b   1.000
_cell.length_c   1.000
_cell.angle_alpha   90.00
_cell.angle_beta   90.00
_cell.angle_gamma   90.00
#
_symmetry.space_group_name_H-M   'P 1'
#
loop_
_entity.id
_entity.type
_entity.pdbx_description
1 polymer ?
#
loop_
_entity_poly.entity_id
_entity_poly.type
_entity_poly.pdbx_seq_one_letter_code
_entity_poly.pdbx_strand_id
1 'polypeptide(L)'
;MIRNAEVLKNLANLCHATETGTFFITTTDNKACHIIIENGRITALSFGRERGEQVVSELPFMKIERFSFKQQVKMPLSSRAYIDDSQNILEQLGLHLNHNDLGAESRKRVYRGVEIEDKKVMPTMKKPAAEPVKKKPPRMYRGRVLED
;
A
#
# COMPACT_ATOMS: atom_id res chain seq x y z
N MET A 1 9.49 -21.64 0.51
CA MET A 1 9.44 -20.72 1.66
C MET A 1 9.09 -19.34 1.13
N ILE A 2 8.00 -18.76 1.61
CA ILE A 2 7.50 -17.46 1.11
C ILE A 2 8.33 -16.35 1.75
N ARG A 3 8.65 -15.31 0.97
CA ARG A 3 9.37 -14.15 1.51
C ARG A 3 8.45 -13.39 2.45
N ASN A 4 8.91 -13.13 3.68
CA ASN A 4 8.08 -12.47 4.67
C ASN A 4 7.59 -11.09 4.23
N ALA A 5 8.43 -10.33 3.52
CA ALA A 5 8.06 -9.04 2.94
C ALA A 5 6.82 -9.12 2.01
N GLU A 6 6.64 -10.22 1.27
CA GLU A 6 5.45 -10.41 0.42
C GLU A 6 4.19 -10.62 1.25
N VAL A 7 4.30 -11.31 2.38
CA VAL A 7 3.17 -11.55 3.28
C VAL A 7 2.77 -10.25 3.98
N LEU A 8 3.74 -9.50 4.49
CA LEU A 8 3.51 -8.19 5.10
C LEU A 8 2.93 -7.18 4.10
N LYS A 9 3.40 -7.19 2.84
CA LYS A 9 2.81 -6.37 1.77
C LYS A 9 1.35 -6.74 1.51
N ASN A 10 1.01 -8.03 1.48
CA ASN A 10 -0.37 -8.47 1.32
C ASN A 10 -1.24 -8.06 2.53
N LEU A 11 -0.71 -8.18 3.75
CA LEU A 11 -1.39 -7.74 4.95
C LEU A 11 -1.69 -6.23 4.91
N ALA A 12 -0.70 -5.41 4.52
CA ALA A 12 -0.87 -3.98 4.34
C ALA A 12 -1.95 -3.67 3.28
N ASN A 13 -1.89 -4.33 2.11
CA ASN A 13 -2.89 -4.15 1.06
C ASN A 13 -4.33 -4.44 1.53
N LEU A 14 -4.53 -5.51 2.32
CA LEU A 14 -5.84 -5.84 2.90
C LEU A 14 -6.32 -4.75 3.86
N CYS A 15 -5.41 -4.22 4.67
CA CYS A 15 -5.74 -3.12 5.57
C CYS A 15 -6.13 -1.85 4.81
N HIS A 16 -5.38 -1.50 3.75
CA HIS A 16 -5.70 -0.35 2.90
C HIS A 16 -7.00 -0.51 2.11
N ALA A 17 -7.33 -1.73 1.71
CA ALA A 17 -8.60 -2.06 1.09
C ALA A 17 -9.78 -2.07 2.07
N THR A 18 -9.56 -1.72 3.34
CA THR A 18 -10.57 -1.71 4.40
C THR A 18 -11.25 -3.06 4.63
N GLU A 19 -10.52 -4.14 4.36
CA GLU A 19 -11.05 -5.49 4.45
C GLU A 19 -11.36 -5.90 5.90
N THR A 20 -12.29 -6.84 6.04
CA THR A 20 -12.65 -7.43 7.33
C THR A 20 -12.58 -8.95 7.24
N GLY A 21 -11.86 -9.58 8.15
CA GLY A 21 -11.67 -11.02 8.18
C GLY A 21 -10.46 -11.47 8.98
N THR A 22 -10.05 -12.72 8.77
CA THR A 22 -8.87 -13.29 9.42
C THR A 22 -7.82 -13.63 8.39
N PHE A 23 -6.60 -13.18 8.66
CA PHE A 23 -5.39 -13.53 7.93
C PHE A 23 -4.67 -14.65 8.67
N PHE A 24 -4.53 -15.78 8.00
CA PHE A 24 -3.91 -16.99 8.51
C PHE A 24 -2.51 -17.12 7.93
N ILE A 25 -1.53 -17.40 8.79
CA ILE A 25 -0.16 -17.69 8.40
C ILE A 25 0.24 -19.01 9.06
N THR A 26 0.76 -19.95 8.29
CA THR A 26 1.43 -21.14 8.81
C THR A 26 2.93 -21.00 8.61
N THR A 27 3.67 -21.30 9.68
CA THR A 27 5.13 -21.23 9.70
C THR A 27 5.75 -22.61 9.56
N THR A 28 7.01 -22.66 9.16
CA THR A 28 7.78 -23.92 9.05
C THR A 28 7.94 -24.64 10.39
N ASP A 29 7.77 -23.91 11.50
CA ASP A 29 7.91 -24.45 12.86
C ASP A 29 6.59 -25.05 13.37
N ASN A 30 5.66 -25.35 12.47
CA ASN A 30 4.32 -25.88 12.75
C ASN A 30 3.51 -25.02 13.73
N LYS A 31 3.75 -23.70 13.70
CA LYS A 31 2.95 -22.70 14.44
C LYS A 31 2.06 -21.94 13.47
N ALA A 32 0.83 -21.69 13.89
CA ALA A 32 -0.09 -20.80 13.20
C ALA A 32 -0.04 -19.39 13.81
N CYS A 33 -0.06 -18.39 12.95
CA CYS A 33 -0.33 -17.01 13.28
C CYS A 33 -1.70 -16.61 12.71
N HIS A 34 -2.52 -15.98 13.55
CA HIS A 34 -3.82 -15.44 13.17
C HIS A 34 -3.83 -13.95 13.43
N ILE A 35 -4.24 -13.19 12.43
CA ILE A 35 -4.38 -11.74 12.48
C ILE A 35 -5.82 -11.40 12.12
N ILE A 36 -6.54 -10.75 13.02
CA ILE A 36 -7.89 -10.28 12.75
C ILE A 36 -7.80 -8.85 12.24
N ILE A 37 -8.46 -8.61 11.10
CA ILE A 37 -8.59 -7.31 10.47
C ILE A 37 -10.07 -6.92 10.51
N GLU A 38 -10.38 -5.74 10.99
CA GLU A 38 -11.73 -5.17 11.00
C GLU A 38 -11.68 -3.76 10.43
N ASN A 39 -12.46 -3.51 9.37
CA ASN A 39 -12.51 -2.23 8.66
C ASN A 39 -11.12 -1.70 8.29
N GLY A 40 -10.21 -2.59 7.87
CA GLY A 40 -8.83 -2.24 7.53
C GLY A 40 -7.88 -2.05 8.71
N ARG A 41 -8.34 -2.29 9.94
CA ARG A 41 -7.52 -2.19 11.15
C ARG A 41 -7.20 -3.56 11.70
N ILE A 42 -5.94 -3.78 12.09
CA ILE A 42 -5.57 -5.00 12.83
C ILE A 42 -6.06 -4.86 14.27
N THR A 43 -7.01 -5.72 14.68
CA THR A 43 -7.64 -5.66 16.01
C THR A 43 -7.15 -6.76 16.94
N ALA A 44 -6.63 -7.87 16.40
CA ALA A 44 -6.07 -8.94 17.22
C ALA A 44 -4.97 -9.71 16.49
N LEU A 45 -4.00 -10.20 17.28
CA LEU A 45 -2.87 -10.99 16.82
C LEU A 45 -2.64 -12.19 17.75
N SER A 46 -2.34 -13.34 17.19
CA SER A 46 -1.89 -14.51 17.95
C SER A 46 -0.87 -15.31 17.16
N PHE A 47 0.20 -15.75 17.81
CA PHE A 47 1.20 -16.63 17.21
C PHE A 47 1.74 -17.62 18.25
N GLY A 48 1.40 -18.91 18.11
CA GLY A 48 1.83 -19.93 19.07
C GLY A 48 1.41 -19.60 20.51
N ARG A 49 2.35 -19.15 21.36
CA ARG A 49 2.09 -18.69 22.74
C ARG A 49 2.00 -17.16 22.88
N GLU A 50 2.53 -16.41 21.92
CA GLU A 50 2.54 -14.95 21.90
C GLU A 50 1.17 -14.39 21.54
N ARG A 51 0.78 -13.27 22.14
CA ARG A 51 -0.54 -12.66 21.98
C ARG A 51 -0.44 -11.15 21.83
N GLY A 52 -1.31 -10.57 21.01
CA GLY A 52 -1.44 -9.13 20.83
C GLY A 52 -0.14 -8.50 20.36
N GLU A 53 0.28 -7.44 21.04
CA GLU A 53 1.47 -6.65 20.69
C GLU A 53 2.77 -7.47 20.66
N GLN A 54 2.88 -8.53 21.47
CA GLN A 54 4.06 -9.42 21.47
C GLN A 54 4.28 -10.10 20.11
N VAL A 55 3.21 -10.28 19.33
CA VAL A 55 3.30 -10.89 18.00
C VAL A 55 3.87 -9.92 16.97
N VAL A 56 3.75 -8.60 17.20
CA VAL A 56 4.19 -7.56 16.26
C VAL A 56 5.71 -7.61 16.08
N SER A 57 6.45 -7.80 17.17
CA SER A 57 7.91 -7.96 17.14
C SER A 57 8.36 -9.24 16.44
N GLU A 58 7.55 -10.29 16.47
CA GLU A 58 7.87 -11.59 15.86
C GLU A 58 7.57 -11.62 14.36
N LEU A 59 6.53 -10.89 13.91
CA LEU A 59 6.06 -10.90 12.53
C LEU A 59 7.17 -10.75 11.48
N PRO A 60 8.13 -9.80 11.57
CA PRO A 60 9.21 -9.62 10.61
C PRO A 60 10.22 -10.79 10.52
N PHE A 61 10.28 -11.65 11.54
CA PHE A 61 11.25 -12.74 11.62
C PHE A 61 10.63 -14.13 11.37
N MET A 62 9.31 -14.21 11.19
CA MET A 62 8.61 -15.47 10.98
C MET A 62 9.06 -16.17 9.69
N LYS A 63 9.28 -17.48 9.81
CA LYS A 63 9.57 -18.36 8.68
C LYS A 63 8.27 -18.87 8.09
N ILE A 64 7.78 -18.22 7.04
CA ILE A 64 6.44 -18.47 6.51
C ILE A 64 6.45 -19.56 5.45
N GLU A 65 5.56 -20.55 5.65
CA GLU A 65 5.32 -21.64 4.71
C GLU A 65 4.13 -21.32 3.80
N ARG A 66 3.01 -20.89 4.37
CA ARG A 66 1.79 -20.54 3.65
C ARG A 66 1.05 -19.41 4.37
N PHE A 67 0.29 -18.64 3.61
CA PHE A 67 -0.69 -17.72 4.18
C PHE A 67 -1.99 -17.74 3.38
N SER A 68 -3.08 -17.29 3.99
CA SER A 68 -4.36 -17.10 3.32
C SER A 68 -5.20 -16.08 4.07
N PHE A 69 -6.05 -15.36 3.35
CA PHE A 69 -7.05 -14.48 3.94
C PHE A 69 -8.44 -15.08 3.77
N LYS A 70 -9.25 -15.02 4.83
CA LYS A 70 -10.67 -15.37 4.77
C LYS A 70 -11.48 -14.16 5.18
N GLN A 71 -12.12 -13.55 4.18
CA GLN A 71 -13.01 -12.42 4.35
C GLN A 71 -14.23 -12.84 5.17
N GLN A 72 -14.74 -11.93 6.02
CA GLN A 72 -15.91 -12.13 6.89
C GLN A 72 -15.81 -13.30 7.88
N VAL A 73 -14.62 -13.92 8.03
CA VAL A 73 -14.36 -14.93 9.05
C VAL A 73 -13.61 -14.24 10.19
N LYS A 74 -14.19 -14.23 11.38
CA LYS A 74 -13.54 -13.77 12.62
C LYS A 74 -13.18 -14.99 13.47
N MET A 75 -11.91 -15.32 13.53
CA MET A 75 -11.45 -16.42 14.37
C MET A 75 -11.65 -16.10 15.85
N PRO A 76 -12.16 -17.04 16.67
CA PRO A 76 -12.25 -16.85 18.10
C PRO A 76 -10.84 -16.89 18.70
N LEU A 77 -10.34 -15.73 19.14
CA LEU A 77 -9.07 -15.61 19.84
C LEU A 77 -9.30 -15.29 21.31
N SER A 78 -8.32 -15.64 22.15
CA SER A 78 -8.32 -15.24 23.56
C SER A 78 -8.33 -13.72 23.72
N SER A 79 -8.92 -13.20 24.79
CA SER A 79 -8.95 -11.76 25.09
C SER A 79 -7.57 -11.08 25.03
N ARG A 80 -6.51 -11.77 25.46
CA ARG A 80 -5.11 -11.28 25.40
C ARG A 80 -4.57 -11.03 23.99
N ALA A 81 -5.23 -11.58 22.96
CA ALA A 81 -4.82 -11.39 21.57
C ALA A 81 -5.25 -10.03 21.02
N TYR A 82 -6.24 -9.39 21.63
CA TYR A 82 -6.77 -8.11 21.18
C TYR A 82 -5.81 -6.98 21.51
N ILE A 83 -5.80 -6.00 20.62
CA ILE A 83 -4.91 -4.85 20.64
C ILE A 83 -5.77 -3.63 20.98
N ASP A 84 -5.16 -2.66 21.66
CA ASP A 84 -5.85 -1.41 21.99
C ASP A 84 -6.14 -0.59 20.72
N ASP A 85 -7.30 0.08 20.71
CA ASP A 85 -7.77 0.97 19.66
C ASP A 85 -6.94 2.26 19.56
N SER A 86 -5.96 2.47 20.43
CA SER A 86 -4.98 3.53 20.29
C SER A 86 -3.77 3.14 19.42
N GLN A 87 -3.51 1.83 19.24
CA GLN A 87 -2.29 1.35 18.59
C GLN A 87 -2.47 1.17 17.07
N ASN A 88 -1.45 1.60 16.31
CA ASN A 88 -1.38 1.41 14.87
C ASN A 88 -0.32 0.38 14.51
N ILE A 89 -0.74 -0.87 14.36
CA ILE A 89 0.17 -2.00 14.11
C ILE A 89 0.91 -1.88 12.79
N LEU A 90 0.28 -1.34 11.74
CA LEU A 90 0.95 -1.16 10.45
C LEU A 90 2.11 -0.17 10.55
N GLU A 91 1.92 0.89 11.34
CA GLU A 91 2.95 1.88 11.60
C GLU A 91 4.09 1.30 12.42
N GLN A 92 3.78 0.50 13.45
CA GLN A 92 4.78 -0.24 14.23
C GLN A 92 5.61 -1.20 13.37
N LEU A 93 4.99 -1.83 12.36
CA LEU A 93 5.67 -2.71 11.40
C LEU A 93 6.42 -1.94 10.31
N GLY A 94 6.33 -0.61 10.26
CA GLY A 94 6.92 0.20 9.20
C GLY A 94 6.27 -0.02 7.83
N LEU A 95 5.06 -0.55 7.79
CA LEU A 95 4.31 -0.87 6.56
C LEU A 95 3.42 0.29 6.12
N HIS A 96 3.87 1.53 6.35
CA HIS A 96 3.22 2.69 5.79
C HIS A 96 3.37 2.63 4.27
N LEU A 97 2.23 2.56 3.57
CA LEU A 97 2.23 2.78 2.13
C LEU A 97 2.77 4.19 1.89
N ASN A 98 3.97 4.29 1.32
CA ASN A 98 4.32 5.50 0.61
C ASN A 98 3.27 5.67 -0.47
N HIS A 99 2.52 6.76 -0.42
CA HIS A 99 1.47 7.08 -1.40
C HIS A 99 1.97 7.06 -2.86
N ASN A 100 3.29 7.02 -3.07
CA ASN A 100 3.97 6.84 -4.35
C ASN A 100 3.94 5.41 -4.92
N ASP A 101 3.76 4.37 -4.11
CA ASP A 101 3.79 2.97 -4.59
C ASP A 101 2.44 2.49 -5.17
N LEU A 102 1.37 3.27 -4.98
CA LEU A 102 0.06 3.03 -5.61
C LEU A 102 -0.05 3.58 -7.05
N GLY A 103 1.04 4.11 -7.62
CA GLY A 103 0.98 4.91 -8.85
C GLY A 103 2.15 4.81 -9.83
N ALA A 104 2.87 3.69 -9.89
CA ALA A 104 4.00 3.54 -10.82
C ALA A 104 4.06 2.19 -11.57
N GLU A 105 2.93 1.68 -12.05
CA GLU A 105 2.98 0.92 -13.31
C GLU A 105 2.99 1.95 -14.45
N SER A 106 4.18 2.36 -14.89
CA SER A 106 4.35 3.08 -16.15
C SER A 106 3.93 2.14 -17.29
N ARG A 107 2.64 2.15 -17.63
CA ARG A 107 2.15 1.52 -18.85
C ARG A 107 2.71 2.30 -20.03
N LYS A 108 3.93 1.97 -20.44
CA LYS A 108 4.52 2.43 -21.70
C LYS A 108 3.59 2.00 -22.83
N ARG A 109 2.86 2.95 -23.42
CA ARG A 109 2.11 2.74 -24.65
C ARG A 109 2.94 3.30 -25.79
N VAL A 110 3.35 2.43 -26.70
CA VAL A 110 3.98 2.84 -27.95
C VAL A 110 2.87 3.24 -28.92
N TYR A 111 2.80 4.52 -29.30
CA TYR A 111 1.91 4.98 -30.36
C TYR A 111 2.77 5.47 -31.52
N ARG A 112 2.66 4.80 -32.68
CA ARG A 112 3.35 5.18 -33.92
C ARG A 112 4.88 5.34 -33.77
N GLY A 113 5.52 4.45 -33.01
CA GLY A 113 6.98 4.37 -32.87
C GLY A 113 7.61 5.35 -31.88
N VAL A 114 6.81 6.08 -31.09
CA VAL A 114 7.32 7.00 -30.05
C VAL A 114 6.84 6.52 -28.69
N GLU A 115 7.77 6.45 -27.72
CA GLU A 115 7.44 6.18 -26.31
C GLU A 115 6.77 7.41 -25.72
N ILE A 116 5.52 7.28 -25.25
CA ILE A 116 4.77 8.35 -24.60
C ILE A 116 4.64 8.01 -23.12
N GLU A 117 5.15 8.89 -22.26
CA GLU A 117 4.92 8.85 -20.81
C GLU A 117 3.62 9.60 -20.47
N ASP A 118 2.56 8.87 -20.14
CA ASP A 118 1.31 9.47 -19.66
C ASP A 118 1.47 9.95 -18.21
N LYS A 119 1.87 11.21 -18.01
CA LYS A 119 1.70 11.89 -16.71
C LYS A 119 0.23 12.27 -16.54
N LYS A 120 -0.54 11.45 -15.83
CA LYS A 120 -1.89 11.84 -15.37
C LYS A 120 -1.77 12.98 -14.36
N VAL A 121 -1.99 14.20 -14.81
CA VAL A 121 -2.27 15.35 -13.92
C VAL A 121 -3.73 15.23 -13.49
N MET A 122 -3.97 14.98 -12.20
CA MET A 122 -5.31 15.07 -11.62
C MET A 122 -5.76 16.54 -11.61
N PRO A 123 -6.97 16.89 -12.11
CA PRO A 123 -7.44 18.26 -12.09
C PRO A 123 -7.99 18.60 -10.69
N THR A 124 -7.17 19.22 -9.85
CA THR A 124 -7.66 19.83 -8.60
C THR A 124 -8.22 21.21 -8.90
N MET A 125 -9.54 21.39 -8.72
CA MET A 125 -10.18 22.70 -8.74
C MET A 125 -9.80 23.50 -7.47
N LYS A 126 -8.77 24.35 -7.56
CA LYS A 126 -8.59 25.49 -6.65
C LYS A 126 -7.95 26.68 -7.39
N LYS A 127 -8.76 27.75 -7.52
CA LYS A 127 -8.51 29.21 -7.56
C LYS A 127 -7.25 29.75 -8.29
N PRO A 128 -7.37 30.79 -9.16
CA PRO A 128 -6.34 31.17 -10.11
C PRO A 128 -5.18 31.88 -9.40
N ALA A 129 -4.01 31.26 -9.40
CA ALA A 129 -2.75 31.92 -9.07
C ALA A 129 -1.93 32.00 -10.37
N ALA A 130 -1.83 33.23 -10.87
CA ALA A 130 -0.90 33.76 -11.88
C ALA A 130 -0.26 32.74 -12.84
N GLU A 131 -0.78 32.65 -14.06
CA GLU A 131 -0.08 32.00 -15.17
C GLU A 131 1.29 32.66 -15.40
N PRO A 132 2.40 31.90 -15.51
CA PRO A 132 3.58 32.41 -16.17
C PRO A 132 3.25 32.53 -17.65
N VAL A 133 3.20 33.77 -18.15
CA VAL A 133 2.99 34.10 -19.56
C VAL A 133 4.00 33.33 -20.42
N LYS A 134 3.55 32.25 -21.06
CA LYS A 134 4.32 31.58 -22.11
C LYS A 134 4.40 32.53 -23.30
N LYS A 135 5.52 33.25 -23.45
CA LYS A 135 5.80 34.08 -24.63
C LYS A 135 5.79 33.17 -25.87
N LYS A 136 4.90 33.46 -26.82
CA LYS A 136 4.88 32.78 -28.12
C LYS A 136 6.19 33.11 -28.87
N PRO A 137 6.79 32.15 -29.60
CA PRO A 137 7.95 32.45 -30.41
C PRO A 137 7.57 33.45 -31.52
N PRO A 138 8.48 34.38 -31.89
CA PRO A 138 8.18 35.44 -32.83
C PRO A 138 7.93 34.88 -34.24
N ARG A 139 6.99 35.48 -34.95
CA ARG A 139 6.56 35.04 -36.27
C ARG A 139 7.65 35.40 -37.28
N MET A 140 8.13 34.44 -38.07
CA MET A 140 9.10 34.71 -39.13
C MET A 140 8.44 34.72 -40.50
N TYR A 141 8.82 35.65 -41.36
CA TYR A 141 8.50 35.62 -42.79
C TYR A 141 9.77 35.80 -43.60
N ARG A 142 10.04 34.82 -44.48
CA ARG A 142 11.15 34.87 -45.44
C ARG A 142 12.52 35.17 -44.81
N GLY A 143 12.79 34.53 -43.67
CA GLY A 143 14.08 34.62 -42.97
C GLY A 143 14.28 35.87 -42.11
N ARG A 144 13.26 36.72 -41.94
CA ARG A 144 13.27 37.82 -40.97
C ARG A 144 12.17 37.66 -39.93
N VAL A 145 12.49 38.05 -38.70
CA VAL A 145 11.54 38.13 -37.59
C VAL A 145 10.59 39.30 -37.86
N LEU A 146 9.29 39.05 -37.88
CA LEU A 146 8.28 40.10 -37.78
C LEU A 146 8.09 40.44 -36.31
N GLU A 147 8.15 41.74 -36.02
CA GLU A 147 7.61 42.30 -34.78
C GLU A 147 6.14 42.65 -35.07
N ASP A 148 5.22 42.16 -34.23
CA ASP A 148 3.80 42.54 -34.26
C ASP A 148 3.59 43.87 -33.53
#